data_AF-A0A627A210-F1
#
_entry.id   AF-A0A627A210-F1
#
_cell.length_a   1.000
_cell.length_b   1.000
_cell.length_c   1.000
_cell.angle_alpha   90.00
_cell.angle_beta   90.00
_cell.angle_gamma   90.00
#
_symmetry.space_group_name_H-M   'P 1'
#
loop_
_entity.id
_entity.type
_entity.pdbx_description
1 polymer ?
#
loop_
_entity_poly.entity_id
_entity_poly.type
_entity_poly.pdbx_seq_one_letter_code
_entity_poly.pdbx_strand_id
1 'polypeptide(L)' 'MSVIYQTTITRIGQSAKEALGEQMLITFREGAPADIEEFCFIHCHGELTGALQPG' A
#
# COMPACT_ATOMS: atom_id res chain seq x y z
N MET A 1 0.00 6.54 21.77
CA MET A 1 -0.46 6.51 20.37
C MET A 1 0.00 5.18 19.82
N SER A 2 -0.87 4.16 19.85
CA SER A 2 -0.47 2.79 19.50
C SER A 2 -0.66 2.61 17.99
N VAL A 3 0.44 2.41 17.29
CA VAL A 3 0.42 2.05 15.87
C VAL A 3 -0.15 0.64 15.75
N ILE A 4 -1.34 0.51 15.18
CA ILE A 4 -2.02 -0.80 15.00
C ILE A 4 -1.66 -1.49 13.69
N TYR A 5 -1.06 -0.75 12.75
CA TYR A 5 -0.61 -1.25 11.46
C TYR A 5 0.58 -0.42 10.99
N GLN A 6 1.69 -1.10 10.69
CA GLN A 6 2.88 -0.49 10.10
C GLN A 6 3.35 -1.37 8.96
N THR A 7 3.39 -0.82 7.75
CA THR A 7 3.91 -1.51 6.56
C THR A 7 5.00 -0.67 5.91
N THR A 8 5.96 -1.34 5.26
CA THR A 8 7.04 -0.69 4.52
C THR A 8 6.80 -0.88 3.03
N ILE A 9 6.76 0.24 2.32
CA ILE A 9 6.65 0.28 0.86
C ILE A 9 8.02 -0.01 0.28
N THR A 10 8.17 -1.13 -0.41
CA THR A 10 9.43 -1.52 -1.06
C THR A 10 9.53 -0.96 -2.47
N ARG A 11 8.39 -0.73 -3.13
CA ARG A 11 8.33 -0.25 -4.50
C ARG A 11 7.11 0.65 -4.71
N ILE A 12 7.32 1.73 -5.46
CA ILE A 12 6.27 2.69 -5.81
C ILE A 12 6.19 2.77 -7.32
N GLY A 13 5.05 2.35 -7.88
CA GLY A 13 4.76 2.53 -9.29
C GLY A 13 4.69 4.02 -9.69
N GLN A 14 5.05 4.33 -10.94
CA GLN A 14 5.06 5.71 -11.44
C GLN A 14 3.66 6.32 -11.43
N SER A 15 2.64 5.55 -11.83
CA SER A 15 1.23 5.97 -11.79
C SER A 15 0.59 5.84 -10.40
N ALA A 16 1.21 5.09 -9.48
CA ALA A 16 0.74 5.01 -8.09
C ALA A 16 0.76 6.39 -7.41
N LYS A 17 1.75 7.24 -7.75
CA LYS A 17 1.82 8.62 -7.26
C LYS A 17 0.67 9.49 -7.75
N GLU A 18 0.18 9.27 -8.97
CA GLU A 18 -0.93 10.04 -9.52
C GLU A 18 -2.23 9.69 -8.79
N ALA A 19 -2.49 8.40 -8.56
CA ALA A 19 -3.62 7.94 -7.75
C ALA A 19 -3.59 8.56 -6.34
N LEU A 20 -2.40 8.65 -5.71
CA LEU A 20 -2.24 9.31 -4.41
C LEU A 20 -2.59 10.80 -4.47
N GLY A 21 -2.29 11.49 -5.57
CA GLY A 21 -2.71 12.87 -5.82
C GLY A 21 -4.23 13.03 -5.85
N GLU A 22 -4.93 12.02 -6.39
CA GLU A 22 -6.39 11.92 -6.42
C GLU A 22 -7.00 11.37 -5.10
N GLN A 23 -6.22 11.38 -4.00
CA GLN A 23 -6.63 10.83 -2.69
C GLN A 23 -6.98 9.32 -2.72
N MET A 24 -6.47 8.59 -3.71
CA MET A 24 -6.71 7.16 -3.90
C MET A 24 -5.42 6.35 -3.74
N LEU A 25 -5.34 5.53 -2.69
CA LEU A 25 -4.17 4.70 -2.42
C LEU A 25 -4.44 3.24 -2.82
N ILE A 26 -3.79 2.77 -3.89
CA ILE A 26 -3.88 1.38 -4.34
C ILE A 26 -2.64 0.63 -3.87
N THR A 27 -2.80 -0.25 -2.88
CA THR A 27 -1.71 -1.06 -2.34
C THR A 27 -1.80 -2.50 -2.84
N PHE A 28 -0.66 -3.06 -3.25
CA PHE A 28 -0.54 -4.47 -3.65
C PHE A 28 0.54 -5.17 -2.83
N ARG A 29 0.39 -6.49 -2.69
CA ARG A 29 1.41 -7.36 -2.11
C ARG A 29 2.55 -7.59 -3.12
N GLU A 30 3.73 -7.90 -2.60
CA GLU A 30 4.87 -8.34 -3.41
C GLU A 30 4.47 -9.53 -4.31
N GLY A 31 4.86 -9.46 -5.59
CA GLY A 31 4.50 -10.45 -6.62
C GLY A 31 3.41 -10.03 -7.60
N ALA A 32 3.00 -8.75 -7.60
CA ALA A 32 2.20 -8.22 -8.69
C ALA A 32 2.99 -8.29 -10.02
N PRO A 33 2.35 -8.59 -11.16
CA PRO A 33 3.02 -8.59 -12.46
C PRO A 33 3.53 -7.18 -12.78
N ALA A 34 4.67 -7.10 -13.48
CA ALA A 34 5.40 -5.86 -13.75
C ALA A 34 4.53 -4.73 -14.31
N ASP A 35 3.53 -5.07 -15.13
CA ASP A 35 2.55 -4.16 -15.73
C ASP A 35 1.64 -3.48 -14.69
N ILE A 36 1.30 -4.19 -13.61
CA ILE A 36 0.45 -3.68 -12.52
C ILE A 36 1.28 -3.00 -11.42
N GLU A 37 2.55 -3.40 -11.26
CA GLU A 37 3.49 -2.76 -10.32
C GLU A 37 3.66 -1.25 -10.63
N GLU A 38 3.51 -0.84 -11.90
CA GLU A 38 3.65 0.55 -12.32
C GLU A 38 2.51 1.45 -11.81
N PHE A 39 1.36 0.86 -11.48
CA PHE A 39 0.17 1.54 -10.99
C PHE A 39 -0.04 1.43 -9.48
N CYS A 40 0.73 0.58 -8.78
CA CYS A 40 0.44 0.22 -7.40
C CYS A 40 1.60 0.52 -6.43
N PHE A 41 1.25 0.67 -5.15
CA PHE A 41 2.20 0.69 -4.06
C PHE A 41 2.47 -0.74 -3.60
N ILE A 42 3.66 -1.26 -3.91
CA ILE A 42 4.07 -2.58 -3.45
C ILE A 42 4.56 -2.46 -2.02
N HIS A 43 3.84 -3.13 -1.12
CA HIS A 43 4.15 -3.15 0.29
C HIS A 43 4.44 -4.57 0.75
N CYS A 44 5.44 -4.71 1.62
CA CYS A 44 5.60 -5.92 2.39
C CYS A 44 4.59 -5.90 3.53
N HIS A 45 3.75 -6.93 3.61
CA HIS A 45 2.70 -7.01 4.61
C HIS A 45 3.30 -6.79 6.00
N GLY A 46 2.86 -5.72 6.65
CA GLY A 46 3.23 -5.41 8.01
C GLY A 46 2.35 -6.20 8.97
N GLU A 47 2.83 -6.45 10.19
CA GLU A 47 1.98 -7.05 11.21
C GLU A 47 0.83 -6.09 11.55
N LEU A 48 -0.38 -6.51 11.18
CA LEU A 48 -1.61 -5.91 11.67
C LEU A 48 -1.84 -6.40 13.10
N THR A 49 -1.56 -5.53 14.07
CA THR A 49 -1.66 -5.84 15.50
C THR A 49 -3.02 -5.49 16.09
N GLY A 50 -3.99 -5.06 15.28
CA GLY A 50 -5.33 -4.70 15.73
C GLY A 50 -6.42 -4.84 14.66
N ALA A 51 -7.67 -4.98 15.09
CA ALA A 51 -8.82 -5.01 14.20
C ALA A 51 -9.13 -3.62 13.66
N LEU A 52 -9.29 -3.50 12.34
CA LEU A 52 -9.84 -2.30 11.71
C LEU A 52 -11.32 -2.21 12.08
N GLN A 53 -11.70 -1.16 12.80
CA GLN A 53 -13.09 -0.90 13.17
C GLN A 53 -13.62 0.24 12.28
N PRO A 54 -14.81 0.10 11.67
CA PRO A 54 -15.46 1.21 11.01
C PRO A 54 -15.78 2.28 12.06
N GLY A 55 -15.44 3.54 11.76
CA GLY A 55 -15.71 4.71 12.60
C GLY A 55 -16.35 5.81 11.78
#